data_AF-A0A948D1W5-F1
#
_entry.id   AF-A0A948D1W5-F1
#
_cell.length_a   1.000
_cell.length_b   1.000
_cell.length_c   1.000
_cell.angle_alpha   90.00
_cell.angle_beta   90.00
_cell.angle_gamma   90.00
#
_symmetry.space_group_name_H-M   'P 1'
#
loop_
_entity.id
_entity.type
_entity.pdbx_description
1 polymer ?
#
loop_
_entity_poly.entity_id
_entity_poly.type
_entity_poly.pdbx_seq_one_letter_code
_entity_poly.pdbx_strand_id
1 'polypeptide(L)'
;MVVVWLVAVSYLLIANNSTDTDEVAESANQKEEVNESINTNSNDETPAGTLKLTRSRFAVGEKIEFTIDNIEVNYCSNVLPYRITDSQGDVLNIRHSCAGLAGYGIDQYCEDGQVVIQQTDDICSDHISCESQNVSGVFTWDQKTYQAVSDVCGDQQISREEAIQAGAGIYHILITDTDEKVYNETFTISGSQVVTECSENSECNTGGCSGEVCGVKGLVETISSPCVARPYYQCYSLTSCGCINGQCKWESNDNFDKCFEEKMNE
;
A
#
# COMPACT_ATOMS: atom_id res chain seq x y z
N MET A 1 32.83 -39.55 -14.00
CA MET A 1 32.69 -39.43 -12.53
C MET A 1 33.01 -37.99 -12.17
N VAL A 2 31.99 -37.17 -11.95
CA VAL A 2 32.16 -35.75 -11.59
C VAL A 2 31.63 -35.60 -10.17
N VAL A 3 32.52 -35.23 -9.25
CA VAL A 3 32.22 -35.05 -7.83
C VAL A 3 31.79 -33.60 -7.63
N VAL A 4 30.51 -33.38 -7.34
CA VAL A 4 29.96 -32.07 -7.00
C VAL A 4 30.02 -31.91 -5.49
N TRP A 5 30.77 -30.92 -5.01
CA TRP A 5 30.82 -30.54 -3.60
C TRP A 5 29.73 -29.50 -3.31
N LEU A 6 28.79 -29.86 -2.44
CA LEU A 6 27.81 -28.95 -1.84
C LEU A 6 28.46 -28.28 -0.63
N VAL A 7 28.59 -26.95 -0.67
CA VAL A 7 28.98 -26.13 0.49
C VAL A 7 27.70 -25.58 1.11
N ALA A 8 27.37 -26.06 2.30
CA ALA A 8 26.29 -25.53 3.12
C ALA A 8 26.79 -24.32 3.91
N VAL A 9 26.14 -23.17 3.75
CA VAL A 9 26.40 -21.95 4.53
C VAL A 9 25.35 -21.89 5.64
N SER A 10 25.78 -22.01 6.89
CA SER A 10 24.95 -21.87 8.08
C SER A 10 25.00 -20.43 8.57
N TYR A 11 23.84 -19.76 8.65
CA TYR A 11 23.73 -18.45 9.28
C TYR A 11 23.52 -18.62 10.79
N LEU A 12 24.40 -18.00 11.57
CA LEU A 12 24.37 -17.94 13.02
C LEU A 12 23.53 -16.70 13.43
N LEU A 13 22.38 -16.91 14.07
CA LEU A 13 21.58 -15.84 14.67
C LEU A 13 22.11 -15.55 16.08
N ILE A 14 22.58 -14.31 16.30
CA ILE A 14 22.94 -13.80 17.62
C ILE A 14 21.69 -13.13 18.20
N ALA A 15 21.15 -13.70 19.28
CA ALA A 15 20.11 -13.07 20.10
C ALA A 15 20.78 -12.28 21.24
N ASN A 16 20.58 -10.96 21.26
CA ASN A 16 20.96 -10.14 22.41
C ASN A 16 19.79 -10.06 23.38
N ASN A 17 20.03 -10.61 24.57
CA ASN A 17 19.17 -10.57 25.74
C ASN A 17 19.51 -9.28 26.51
N SER A 18 18.55 -8.37 26.67
CA SER A 18 18.69 -7.22 27.56
C SER A 18 17.54 -7.23 28.55
N THR A 19 17.83 -7.75 29.74
CA THR A 19 17.04 -7.56 30.95
C THR A 19 17.35 -6.18 31.51
N ASP A 20 16.33 -5.35 31.72
CA ASP A 20 16.36 -4.42 32.84
C ASP A 20 14.96 -4.32 33.45
N THR A 21 14.90 -4.79 34.68
CA THR A 21 13.89 -4.57 35.70
C THR A 21 14.05 -3.16 36.24
N ASP A 22 12.95 -2.43 36.40
CA ASP A 22 12.84 -1.48 37.49
C ASP A 22 11.41 -1.42 38.03
N GLU A 23 11.40 -1.22 39.34
CA GLU A 23 10.39 -1.56 40.33
C GLU A 23 9.66 -0.28 40.80
N VAL A 24 8.51 -0.48 41.46
CA VAL A 24 7.84 0.45 42.39
C VAL A 24 6.97 1.57 41.78
N ALA A 25 5.64 1.44 41.93
CA ALA A 25 4.88 2.25 42.88
C ALA A 25 3.44 1.76 43.03
N GLU A 26 3.18 1.27 44.23
CA GLU A 26 1.91 0.91 44.83
C GLU A 26 1.10 2.18 45.19
N SER A 27 -0.16 2.28 44.76
CA SER A 27 -1.14 3.09 45.47
C SER A 27 -2.55 2.55 45.24
N ALA A 28 -3.10 1.97 46.31
CA ALA A 28 -4.46 1.55 46.46
C ALA A 28 -5.44 2.73 46.36
N ASN A 29 -6.58 2.50 45.70
CA ASN A 29 -7.80 3.22 46.05
C ASN A 29 -9.01 2.30 45.86
N GLN A 30 -9.53 1.81 46.99
CA GLN A 30 -10.81 1.12 47.09
C GLN A 30 -11.92 2.13 46.82
N LYS A 31 -12.89 1.77 45.97
CA LYS A 31 -14.21 2.41 46.02
C LYS A 31 -15.32 1.41 45.69
N GLU A 32 -16.05 1.11 46.76
CA GLU A 32 -17.41 0.60 46.90
C GLU A 32 -18.10 -0.05 45.70
N GLU A 33 -18.35 -1.35 45.87
CA GLU A 33 -19.48 -2.09 45.31
C GLU A 33 -20.81 -1.44 45.72
N VAL A 34 -21.62 -1.04 44.74
CA VAL A 34 -23.08 -1.00 44.88
C VAL A 34 -23.64 -2.05 43.94
N ASN A 35 -24.01 -3.18 44.53
CA ASN A 35 -24.52 -4.37 43.87
C ASN A 35 -26.05 -4.25 43.78
N GLU A 36 -26.56 -3.62 42.72
CA GLU A 36 -27.97 -3.70 42.34
C GLU A 36 -28.14 -4.79 41.27
N SER A 37 -28.43 -6.00 41.74
CA SER A 37 -28.80 -7.13 40.89
C SER A 37 -30.25 -6.94 40.39
N ILE A 38 -30.40 -6.29 39.24
CA ILE A 38 -31.64 -6.31 38.46
C ILE A 38 -31.60 -7.57 37.57
N ASN A 39 -32.41 -8.56 37.95
CA ASN A 39 -32.55 -9.82 37.23
C ASN A 39 -33.57 -9.66 36.10
N THR A 40 -33.15 -9.14 34.95
CA THR A 40 -33.94 -9.15 33.71
C THR A 40 -33.57 -10.39 32.90
N ASN A 41 -34.33 -11.46 33.07
CA ASN A 41 -34.36 -12.60 32.16
C ASN A 41 -34.98 -12.14 30.82
N SER A 42 -34.15 -11.58 29.95
CA SER A 42 -34.42 -11.41 28.52
C SER A 42 -33.55 -12.42 27.79
N ASN A 43 -34.10 -13.59 27.50
CA ASN A 43 -33.43 -14.66 26.75
C ASN A 43 -33.43 -14.38 25.23
N ASP A 44 -33.21 -13.13 24.84
CA ASP A 44 -33.12 -12.72 23.43
C ASP A 44 -31.72 -12.16 23.17
N GLU A 45 -30.70 -12.97 23.48
CA GLU A 45 -29.32 -12.67 23.09
C GLU A 45 -29.22 -12.82 21.57
N THR A 46 -29.53 -11.73 20.88
CA THR A 46 -29.18 -11.57 19.47
C THR A 46 -27.68 -11.88 19.36
N PRO A 47 -27.26 -12.81 18.48
CA PRO A 47 -25.87 -13.24 18.42
C PRO A 47 -24.97 -12.02 18.16
N ALA A 48 -23.97 -11.84 19.04
CA ALA A 48 -23.04 -10.72 18.93
C ALA A 48 -22.34 -10.77 17.56
N GLY A 49 -22.38 -9.66 16.83
CA GLY A 49 -21.71 -9.53 15.55
C GLY A 49 -20.22 -9.83 15.64
N THR A 50 -19.64 -10.35 14.55
CA THR A 50 -18.21 -10.71 14.50
C THR A 50 -17.53 -10.21 13.23
N LEU A 51 -16.27 -9.82 13.37
CA LEU A 51 -15.33 -9.55 12.28
C LEU A 51 -14.19 -10.56 12.41
N LYS A 52 -13.83 -11.24 11.32
CA LYS A 52 -12.77 -12.27 11.33
C LYS A 52 -11.93 -12.20 10.07
N LEU A 53 -10.61 -12.12 10.24
CA LEU A 53 -9.66 -12.32 9.14
C LEU A 53 -9.47 -13.80 8.84
N THR A 54 -9.26 -14.16 7.57
CA THR A 54 -8.84 -15.52 7.21
C THR A 54 -7.46 -15.85 7.78
N ARG A 55 -6.59 -14.84 7.90
CA ARG A 55 -5.24 -14.90 8.51
C ARG A 55 -4.70 -13.49 8.77
N SER A 56 -3.62 -13.36 9.53
CA SER A 56 -3.08 -12.05 9.96
C SER A 56 -1.82 -11.59 9.20
N ARG A 57 -1.32 -12.36 8.22
CA ARG A 57 -0.11 -12.01 7.45
C ARG A 57 -0.31 -12.24 5.96
N PHE A 58 0.01 -11.25 5.15
CA PHE A 58 -0.19 -11.24 3.69
C PHE A 58 1.05 -10.75 2.97
N ALA A 59 1.30 -11.21 1.75
CA ALA A 59 2.32 -10.63 0.88
C ALA A 59 1.81 -9.30 0.27
N VAL A 60 2.71 -8.37 -0.09
CA VAL A 60 2.32 -7.20 -0.90
C VAL A 60 1.68 -7.67 -2.22
N GLY A 61 0.51 -7.13 -2.55
CA GLY A 61 -0.27 -7.50 -3.74
C GLY A 61 -1.16 -8.73 -3.56
N GLU A 62 -1.12 -9.40 -2.41
CA GLU A 62 -2.00 -10.52 -2.10
C GLU A 62 -3.41 -10.04 -1.71
N LYS A 63 -4.44 -10.77 -2.13
CA LYS A 63 -5.81 -10.49 -1.71
C LYS A 63 -6.02 -10.76 -0.23
N ILE A 64 -6.66 -9.82 0.46
CA ILE A 64 -6.98 -9.94 1.88
C ILE A 64 -8.47 -10.25 1.99
N GLU A 65 -8.78 -11.42 2.53
CA GLU A 65 -10.16 -11.88 2.78
C GLU A 65 -10.50 -11.80 4.26
N PHE A 66 -11.69 -11.30 4.54
CA PHE A 66 -12.26 -11.24 5.89
C PHE A 66 -13.77 -11.40 5.84
N THR A 67 -14.33 -11.90 6.94
CA THR A 67 -15.76 -12.15 7.11
C THR A 67 -16.33 -11.16 8.12
N ILE A 68 -17.43 -10.52 7.74
CA ILE A 68 -18.32 -9.77 8.63
C ILE A 68 -19.53 -10.66 8.85
N ASP A 69 -19.99 -10.80 10.09
CA ASP A 69 -21.20 -11.56 10.39
C ASP A 69 -22.07 -10.85 11.43
N ASN A 70 -23.31 -10.55 11.04
CA ASN A 70 -24.36 -9.99 11.88
C ASN A 70 -23.96 -8.68 12.60
N ILE A 71 -23.35 -7.74 11.86
CA ILE A 71 -23.07 -6.39 12.35
C ILE A 71 -24.04 -5.42 11.67
N GLU A 72 -24.87 -4.74 12.44
CA GLU A 72 -25.77 -3.70 11.94
C GLU A 72 -25.00 -2.42 11.67
N VAL A 73 -24.94 -1.98 10.42
CA VAL A 73 -24.23 -0.76 10.03
C VAL A 73 -25.15 0.17 9.26
N ASN A 74 -24.83 1.46 9.29
CA ASN A 74 -25.43 2.41 8.35
C ASN A 74 -24.78 2.21 6.98
N TYR A 75 -25.38 1.33 6.17
CA TYR A 75 -24.88 1.00 4.83
C TYR A 75 -25.33 2.07 3.84
N CYS A 76 -24.38 2.72 3.17
CA CYS A 76 -24.65 3.65 2.08
C CYS A 76 -24.15 3.03 0.77
N SER A 77 -24.89 3.20 -0.33
CA SER A 77 -24.61 2.57 -1.64
C SER A 77 -23.19 2.76 -2.20
N ASN A 78 -22.51 3.84 -1.81
CA ASN A 78 -21.16 4.20 -2.25
C ASN A 78 -20.10 4.21 -1.13
N VAL A 79 -20.46 3.76 0.09
CA VAL A 79 -19.55 3.72 1.23
C VAL A 79 -19.39 2.27 1.68
N LEU A 80 -18.15 1.81 1.78
CA LEU A 80 -17.86 0.50 2.33
C LEU A 80 -18.28 0.44 3.81
N PRO A 81 -18.84 -0.69 4.28
CA PRO A 81 -19.24 -0.84 5.68
C PRO A 81 -18.04 -0.98 6.63
N TYR A 82 -16.82 -0.87 6.13
CA TYR A 82 -15.57 -0.98 6.88
C TYR A 82 -14.58 0.10 6.42
N ARG A 83 -13.59 0.37 7.27
CA ARG A 83 -12.44 1.23 6.99
C ARG A 83 -11.16 0.43 7.20
N ILE A 84 -10.11 0.82 6.50
CA ILE A 84 -8.76 0.29 6.74
C ILE A 84 -7.90 1.46 7.18
N THR A 85 -7.12 1.26 8.25
CA THR A 85 -6.14 2.23 8.73
C THR A 85 -4.76 1.60 8.80
N ASP A 86 -3.72 2.40 8.66
CA ASP A 86 -2.35 1.98 8.94
C ASP A 86 -2.05 2.01 10.46
N SER A 87 -0.80 1.75 10.83
CA SER A 87 -0.36 1.74 12.23
C SER A 87 -0.34 3.11 12.91
N GLN A 88 -0.45 4.18 12.13
CA GLN A 88 -0.51 5.57 12.58
C GLN A 88 -1.98 6.00 12.80
N GLY A 89 -2.93 5.19 12.31
CA GLY A 89 -4.36 5.46 12.36
C GLY A 89 -4.86 6.26 11.17
N ASP A 90 -4.02 6.46 10.14
CA ASP A 90 -4.42 7.15 8.93
C ASP A 90 -5.34 6.25 8.10
N VAL A 91 -6.48 6.79 7.68
CA VAL A 91 -7.49 6.04 6.91
C VAL A 91 -7.03 5.91 5.47
N LEU A 92 -6.94 4.68 4.98
CA LEU A 92 -6.65 4.40 3.58
C LEU A 92 -7.85 4.81 2.72
N ASN A 93 -7.59 5.53 1.63
CA ASN A 93 -8.60 5.89 0.66
C ASN A 93 -8.90 4.68 -0.23
N ILE A 94 -9.92 3.91 0.14
CA ILE A 94 -10.36 2.72 -0.58
C ILE A 94 -11.67 3.00 -1.33
N ARG A 95 -11.77 2.49 -2.56
CA ARG A 95 -13.00 2.60 -3.38
C ARG A 95 -13.83 1.33 -3.26
N HIS A 96 -15.14 1.49 -3.29
CA HIS A 96 -16.07 0.39 -3.50
C HIS A 96 -16.00 -0.02 -4.98
N SER A 97 -15.77 -1.31 -5.26
CA SER A 97 -15.93 -1.87 -6.60
C SER A 97 -17.43 -1.91 -6.93
N CYS A 98 -17.98 -0.86 -7.53
CA CYS A 98 -19.40 -0.77 -7.86
C CYS A 98 -19.81 -1.85 -8.87
N ALA A 99 -20.38 -2.96 -8.39
CA ALA A 99 -21.03 -3.97 -9.22
C ALA A 99 -22.56 -3.75 -9.20
N GLY A 100 -23.06 -2.68 -9.83
CA GLY A 100 -24.49 -2.56 -10.23
C GLY A 100 -25.17 -1.18 -10.08
N LEU A 101 -25.63 -0.62 -11.23
CA LEU A 101 -26.68 0.42 -11.50
C LEU A 101 -26.63 1.74 -10.67
N ALA A 102 -26.72 3.00 -11.13
CA ALA A 102 -26.73 3.74 -12.40
C ALA A 102 -26.15 5.17 -12.11
N GLY A 103 -25.03 5.56 -12.73
CA GLY A 103 -24.37 6.89 -12.69
C GLY A 103 -23.01 6.82 -13.44
N TYR A 104 -22.46 7.93 -13.97
CA TYR A 104 -21.27 7.91 -14.84
C TYR A 104 -20.03 8.43 -14.09
N GLY A 105 -19.02 7.58 -13.89
CA GLY A 105 -17.67 8.03 -13.54
C GLY A 105 -17.02 8.76 -14.73
N ILE A 106 -16.30 9.84 -14.45
CA ILE A 106 -15.58 10.62 -15.45
C ILE A 106 -14.11 10.63 -15.09
N ASP A 107 -13.29 9.94 -15.88
CA ASP A 107 -11.84 10.05 -15.80
C ASP A 107 -11.31 11.06 -16.81
N GLN A 108 -10.28 11.80 -16.42
CA GLN A 108 -9.59 12.77 -17.27
C GLN A 108 -8.13 12.35 -17.43
N TYR A 109 -7.65 12.29 -18.68
CA TYR A 109 -6.25 12.07 -19.00
C TYR A 109 -5.76 13.00 -20.11
N CYS A 110 -4.44 13.10 -20.25
CA CYS A 110 -3.83 13.91 -21.28
C CYS A 110 -3.44 13.05 -22.49
N GLU A 111 -3.97 13.37 -23.67
CA GLU A 111 -3.59 12.74 -24.94
C GLU A 111 -3.22 13.85 -25.91
N ASP A 112 -1.98 13.82 -26.42
CA ASP A 112 -1.43 14.83 -27.34
C ASP A 112 -1.59 16.30 -26.85
N GLY A 113 -1.46 16.52 -25.54
CA GLY A 113 -1.59 17.85 -24.94
C GLY A 113 -3.03 18.35 -24.81
N GLN A 114 -4.03 17.49 -25.05
CA GLN A 114 -5.45 17.79 -24.85
C GLN A 114 -6.03 16.92 -23.74
N VAL A 115 -6.90 17.52 -22.93
CA VAL A 115 -7.65 16.78 -21.91
C VAL A 115 -8.71 15.93 -22.61
N VAL A 116 -8.55 14.62 -22.53
CA VAL A 116 -9.54 13.66 -22.97
C VAL A 116 -10.33 13.20 -21.76
N ILE A 117 -11.64 13.21 -21.93
CA ILE A 117 -12.60 12.77 -20.93
C ILE A 117 -13.08 11.39 -21.35
N GLN A 118 -12.74 10.38 -20.56
CA GLN A 118 -13.26 9.03 -20.76
C GLN A 118 -14.34 8.75 -19.74
N GLN A 119 -15.51 8.38 -20.25
CA GLN A 119 -16.55 7.80 -19.43
C GLN A 119 -16.11 6.38 -19.07
N THR A 120 -15.91 6.14 -17.78
CA THR A 120 -15.71 4.79 -17.28
C THR A 120 -17.08 4.16 -17.11
N ASP A 121 -17.26 2.94 -17.61
CA ASP A 121 -18.46 2.12 -17.39
C ASP A 121 -18.59 1.63 -15.93
N ASP A 122 -17.82 2.20 -14.99
CA ASP A 122 -17.96 1.99 -13.56
C ASP A 122 -19.14 2.84 -13.06
N ILE A 123 -20.28 2.16 -13.09
CA ILE A 123 -21.58 2.74 -12.83
C ILE A 123 -21.84 2.76 -11.31
N CYS A 124 -21.49 3.87 -10.65
CA CYS A 124 -21.90 4.16 -9.27
C CYS A 124 -23.00 5.23 -9.29
N SER A 125 -24.16 4.99 -8.66
CA SER A 125 -25.19 6.02 -8.55
C SER A 125 -24.76 7.15 -7.62
N ASP A 126 -24.95 8.40 -8.05
CA ASP A 126 -24.81 9.59 -7.18
C ASP A 126 -25.88 9.61 -6.07
N HIS A 127 -26.91 8.76 -6.17
CA HIS A 127 -27.90 8.63 -5.12
C HIS A 127 -27.35 7.80 -3.97
N ILE A 128 -26.87 8.52 -2.95
CA ILE A 128 -26.46 7.95 -1.67
C ILE A 128 -27.73 7.69 -0.85
N SER A 129 -28.29 6.49 -0.97
CA SER A 129 -29.27 5.99 0.01
C SER A 129 -28.51 5.30 1.13
N CYS A 130 -28.75 5.73 2.36
CA CYS A 130 -28.20 5.10 3.56
C CYS A 130 -29.33 4.46 4.35
N GLU A 131 -29.18 3.18 4.68
CA GLU A 131 -30.14 2.43 5.50
C GLU A 131 -29.38 1.58 6.52
N SER A 132 -29.94 1.42 7.71
CA SER A 132 -29.41 0.50 8.71
C SER A 132 -29.70 -0.93 8.26
N GLN A 133 -28.65 -1.73 8.07
CA GLN A 133 -28.76 -3.11 7.61
C GLN A 133 -27.73 -4.00 8.31
N ASN A 134 -28.14 -5.24 8.59
CA ASN A 134 -27.21 -6.27 9.06
C ASN A 134 -26.32 -6.73 7.91
N VAL A 135 -25.02 -6.52 8.05
CA VAL A 135 -24.03 -6.96 7.08
C VAL A 135 -23.47 -8.31 7.50
N SER A 136 -23.64 -9.29 6.62
CA SER A 136 -22.97 -10.58 6.68
C SER A 136 -22.40 -10.91 5.30
N GLY A 137 -21.14 -11.31 5.24
CA GLY A 137 -20.50 -11.66 3.98
C GLY A 137 -19.00 -11.83 4.07
N VAL A 138 -18.41 -12.35 2.99
CA VAL A 138 -16.96 -12.39 2.79
C VAL A 138 -16.59 -11.20 1.93
N PHE A 139 -15.64 -10.41 2.40
CA PHE A 139 -15.11 -9.23 1.74
C PHE A 139 -13.67 -9.48 1.33
N THR A 140 -13.28 -8.88 0.22
CA THR A 140 -11.93 -8.99 -0.32
C THR A 140 -11.39 -7.60 -0.60
N TRP A 141 -10.17 -7.33 -0.12
CA TRP A 141 -9.41 -6.14 -0.47
C TRP A 141 -8.14 -6.53 -1.22
N ASP A 142 -7.98 -6.01 -2.44
CA ASP A 142 -6.81 -6.26 -3.30
C ASP A 142 -5.59 -5.40 -2.92
N GLN A 143 -5.56 -4.88 -1.68
CA GLN A 143 -4.49 -4.01 -1.16
C GLN A 143 -4.27 -2.73 -1.98
N LYS A 144 -5.30 -2.20 -2.66
CA LYS A 144 -5.21 -0.93 -3.40
C LYS A 144 -5.75 0.23 -2.56
N THR A 145 -5.03 1.35 -2.59
CA THR A 145 -5.45 2.65 -2.08
C THR A 145 -5.44 3.66 -3.22
N TYR A 146 -6.24 4.71 -3.15
CA TYR A 146 -6.38 5.70 -4.20
C TYR A 146 -5.77 7.02 -3.76
N GLN A 147 -4.83 7.54 -4.53
CA GLN A 147 -4.25 8.86 -4.27
C GLN A 147 -4.66 9.83 -5.37
N ALA A 148 -5.01 11.05 -4.98
CA ALA A 148 -5.20 12.13 -5.93
C ALA A 148 -3.85 12.50 -6.54
N VAL A 149 -3.76 12.39 -7.86
CA VAL A 149 -2.62 12.79 -8.67
C VAL A 149 -3.04 14.01 -9.46
N SER A 150 -2.26 15.08 -9.34
CA SER A 150 -2.44 16.27 -10.18
C SER A 150 -1.44 16.24 -11.32
N ASP A 151 -1.93 16.50 -12.53
CA ASP A 151 -1.15 16.52 -13.75
C ASP A 151 -1.41 17.81 -14.53
N VAL A 152 -0.50 18.17 -15.43
CA VAL A 152 -0.61 19.35 -16.28
C VAL A 152 -0.73 18.91 -17.73
N CYS A 153 -1.86 19.24 -18.36
CA CYS A 153 -2.13 18.95 -19.76
C CYS A 153 -2.29 20.26 -20.53
N GLY A 154 -1.23 20.67 -21.24
CA GLY A 154 -1.16 22.01 -21.83
C GLY A 154 -1.18 23.08 -20.72
N ASP A 155 -2.17 23.97 -20.77
CA ASP A 155 -2.37 25.02 -19.77
C ASP A 155 -3.39 24.64 -18.67
N GLN A 156 -3.89 23.39 -18.68
CA GLN A 156 -4.91 22.92 -17.73
C GLN A 156 -4.31 22.00 -16.68
N GLN A 157 -4.66 22.24 -15.42
CA GLN A 157 -4.39 21.31 -14.33
C GLN A 157 -5.54 20.32 -14.25
N ILE A 158 -5.23 19.03 -14.39
CA ILE A 158 -6.18 17.94 -14.20
C ILE A 158 -5.89 17.23 -12.88
N SER A 159 -6.92 16.67 -12.26
CA SER A 159 -6.82 15.84 -11.06
C SER A 159 -7.46 14.50 -11.38
N ARG A 160 -6.71 13.43 -11.19
CA ARG A 160 -7.20 12.06 -11.30
C ARG A 160 -6.90 11.31 -10.01
N GLU A 161 -7.52 10.17 -9.81
CA GLU A 161 -7.08 9.24 -8.78
C GLU A 161 -6.29 8.11 -9.40
N GLU A 162 -5.21 7.71 -8.75
CA GLU A 162 -4.41 6.57 -9.15
C GLU A 162 -4.48 5.50 -8.08
N ALA A 163 -4.73 4.26 -8.51
CA ALA A 163 -4.71 3.11 -7.62
C ALA A 163 -3.26 2.71 -7.34
N ILE A 164 -2.84 2.88 -6.10
CA ILE A 164 -1.51 2.55 -5.61
C ILE A 164 -1.59 1.31 -4.72
N GLN A 165 -0.59 0.44 -4.84
CA GLN A 165 -0.46 -0.72 -3.97
C GLN A 165 -0.12 -0.29 -2.53
N ALA A 166 -0.88 -0.75 -1.55
CA ALA A 166 -0.58 -0.54 -0.14
C ALA A 166 0.79 -1.15 0.20
N GLY A 167 1.62 -0.37 0.90
CA GLY A 167 2.96 -0.78 1.28
C GLY A 167 2.98 -1.86 2.35
N ALA A 168 4.15 -2.43 2.60
CA ALA A 168 4.35 -3.30 3.75
C ALA A 168 4.15 -2.50 5.06
N GLY A 169 3.50 -3.11 6.05
CA GLY A 169 3.11 -2.44 7.28
C GLY A 169 2.10 -3.22 8.13
N ILE A 170 1.76 -2.66 9.28
CA ILE A 170 0.66 -3.13 10.13
C ILE A 170 -0.57 -2.29 9.79
N TYR A 171 -1.71 -2.95 9.67
CA TYR A 171 -2.98 -2.34 9.32
C TYR A 171 -4.10 -2.87 10.20
N HIS A 172 -5.17 -2.08 10.30
CA HIS A 172 -6.38 -2.43 11.03
C HIS A 172 -7.59 -2.31 10.12
N ILE A 173 -8.45 -3.33 10.12
CA ILE A 173 -9.81 -3.25 9.57
C ILE A 173 -10.72 -2.82 10.70
N LEU A 174 -11.55 -1.80 10.49
CA LEU A 174 -12.49 -1.29 11.46
C LEU A 174 -13.90 -1.26 10.90
N ILE A 175 -14.87 -1.67 11.72
CA ILE A 175 -16.30 -1.54 11.45
C ILE A 175 -16.92 -0.86 12.67
N THR A 176 -17.78 0.12 12.43
CA THR A 176 -18.55 0.80 13.48
C THR A 176 -20.02 0.48 13.24
N ASP A 177 -20.68 -0.13 14.21
CA ASP A 177 -22.11 -0.42 14.13
C ASP A 177 -22.96 0.84 14.41
N THR A 178 -24.28 0.68 14.30
CA THR A 178 -25.27 1.74 14.55
C THR A 178 -25.25 2.27 15.99
N ASP A 179 -24.72 1.49 16.94
CA ASP A 179 -24.57 1.82 18.36
C ASP A 179 -23.16 2.33 18.71
N GLU A 180 -22.36 2.71 17.70
CA GLU A 180 -20.97 3.19 17.83
C GLU A 180 -19.97 2.16 18.38
N LYS A 181 -20.34 0.88 18.49
CA LYS A 181 -19.42 -0.16 18.90
C LYS A 181 -18.49 -0.50 17.73
N VAL A 182 -17.19 -0.53 18.05
CA VAL A 182 -16.11 -0.75 17.09
C VAL A 182 -15.67 -2.21 17.12
N TYR A 183 -15.72 -2.85 15.96
CA TYR A 183 -15.11 -4.15 15.69
C TYR A 183 -13.81 -3.88 14.94
N ASN A 184 -12.71 -4.45 15.41
CA ASN A 184 -11.43 -4.30 14.73
C ASN A 184 -10.69 -5.63 14.61
N GLU A 185 -9.87 -5.72 13.57
CA GLU A 185 -8.96 -6.82 13.33
C GLU A 185 -7.64 -6.27 12.81
N THR A 186 -6.53 -6.88 13.23
CA THR A 186 -5.17 -6.41 12.89
C THR A 186 -4.48 -7.42 11.97
N PHE A 187 -3.83 -6.91 10.93
CA PHE A 187 -3.05 -7.73 10.01
C PHE A 187 -1.75 -7.03 9.59
N THR A 188 -0.86 -7.79 8.98
CA THR A 188 0.42 -7.31 8.49
C THR A 188 0.56 -7.64 7.01
N ILE A 189 0.89 -6.61 6.21
CA ILE A 189 1.36 -6.80 4.85
C ILE A 189 2.88 -6.91 4.92
N SER A 190 3.38 -8.09 4.63
CA SER A 190 4.79 -8.43 4.50
C SER A 190 5.22 -8.28 3.05
N GLY A 191 6.26 -7.53 2.82
CA GLY A 191 6.99 -7.54 1.58
C GLY A 191 8.34 -6.89 1.86
N SER A 192 9.28 -7.04 0.93
CA SER A 192 10.15 -5.87 0.74
C SER A 192 9.18 -4.73 0.55
N GLN A 193 9.25 -3.70 1.40
CA GLN A 193 8.71 -2.40 1.00
C GLN A 193 9.13 -2.17 -0.46
N VAL A 194 8.45 -1.29 -1.19
CA VAL A 194 9.22 -0.53 -2.17
C VAL A 194 10.26 0.18 -1.32
N VAL A 195 11.38 -0.49 -1.04
CA VAL A 195 12.52 0.04 -0.34
C VAL A 195 12.89 1.11 -1.31
N THR A 196 12.58 2.34 -0.93
CA THR A 196 13.11 3.49 -1.62
C THR A 196 14.62 3.26 -1.59
N GLU A 197 15.16 2.89 -2.74
CA GLU A 197 16.58 2.57 -2.92
C GLU A 197 17.43 3.76 -2.50
N CYS A 198 16.83 4.95 -2.62
CA CYS A 198 17.40 6.23 -2.27
C CYS A 198 16.33 7.17 -1.72
N SER A 199 16.75 8.15 -0.92
CA SER A 199 15.95 9.31 -0.50
C SER A 199 16.39 10.63 -1.16
N GLU A 200 17.66 10.70 -1.57
CA GLU A 200 18.29 11.87 -2.19
C GLU A 200 19.27 11.46 -3.30
N ASN A 201 19.58 12.37 -4.22
CA ASN A 201 20.47 12.09 -5.36
C ASN A 201 21.89 11.65 -4.92
N SER A 202 22.37 12.11 -3.75
CA SER A 202 23.68 11.73 -3.19
C SER A 202 23.79 10.26 -2.78
N GLU A 203 22.66 9.57 -2.61
CA GLU A 203 22.59 8.14 -2.34
C GLU A 203 22.69 7.29 -3.62
N CYS A 204 22.64 7.91 -4.79
CA CYS A 204 22.81 7.23 -6.08
C CYS A 204 24.23 7.43 -6.64
N ASN A 205 24.73 6.41 -7.33
CA ASN A 205 26.02 6.47 -8.00
C ASN A 205 25.99 5.65 -9.31
N THR A 206 26.96 5.94 -10.19
CA THR A 206 27.15 5.21 -11.44
C THR A 206 28.15 4.07 -11.25
N GLY A 207 27.89 2.92 -11.88
CA GLY A 207 28.80 1.78 -11.89
C GLY A 207 28.65 0.95 -13.16
N GLY A 208 29.18 -0.28 -13.12
CA GLY A 208 29.37 -1.10 -14.32
C GLY A 208 30.62 -0.71 -15.10
N CYS A 209 31.02 -1.57 -16.04
CA CYS A 209 32.30 -1.43 -16.75
C CYS A 209 32.34 -0.21 -17.68
N SER A 210 31.21 0.21 -18.22
CA SER A 210 31.08 1.37 -19.11
C SER A 210 30.31 2.53 -18.46
N GLY A 211 30.06 2.46 -17.14
CA GLY A 211 29.24 3.44 -16.44
C GLY A 211 27.75 3.36 -16.80
N GLU A 212 27.27 2.22 -17.29
CA GLU A 212 25.91 2.03 -17.78
C GLU A 212 24.87 1.75 -16.68
N VAL A 213 25.32 1.47 -15.46
CA VAL A 213 24.45 1.14 -14.33
C VAL A 213 24.31 2.35 -13.42
N CYS A 214 23.08 2.82 -13.21
CA CYS A 214 22.74 3.74 -12.13
C CYS A 214 22.12 2.95 -10.99
N GLY A 215 22.58 3.16 -9.75
CA GLY A 215 22.12 2.39 -8.60
C GLY A 215 22.54 3.01 -7.27
N VAL A 216 22.16 2.36 -6.16
CA VAL A 216 22.50 2.83 -4.82
C VAL A 216 24.01 2.85 -4.60
N LYS A 217 24.51 3.95 -4.08
CA LYS A 217 25.91 4.15 -3.72
C LYS A 217 26.38 3.05 -2.76
N GLY A 218 27.57 2.50 -3.00
CA GLY A 218 28.10 1.35 -2.27
C GLY A 218 27.59 -0.01 -2.75
N LEU A 219 26.34 -0.13 -3.24
CA LEU A 219 25.87 -1.36 -3.90
C LEU A 219 26.29 -1.41 -5.36
N VAL A 220 26.10 -0.31 -6.09
CA VAL A 220 26.39 -0.22 -7.53
C VAL A 220 27.88 -0.44 -7.84
N GLU A 221 28.76 -0.12 -6.90
CA GLU A 221 30.21 -0.33 -6.99
C GLU A 221 30.58 -1.83 -6.91
N THR A 222 29.68 -2.66 -6.37
CA THR A 222 29.87 -4.12 -6.30
C THR A 222 29.30 -4.86 -7.51
N ILE A 223 28.54 -4.16 -8.37
CA ILE A 223 27.92 -4.76 -9.56
C ILE A 223 29.00 -4.96 -10.63
N SER A 224 29.23 -6.23 -10.97
CA SER A 224 30.07 -6.60 -12.11
C SER A 224 29.22 -6.78 -13.36
N SER A 225 29.27 -5.83 -14.28
CA SER A 225 28.65 -5.95 -15.60
C SER A 225 29.67 -6.44 -16.64
N PRO A 226 29.23 -7.14 -17.72
CA PRO A 226 30.12 -7.46 -18.82
C PRO A 226 30.55 -6.19 -19.58
N CYS A 227 31.84 -6.07 -19.86
CA CYS A 227 32.41 -4.94 -20.61
C CYS A 227 32.09 -5.04 -22.12
N VAL A 228 30.85 -4.75 -22.50
CA VAL A 228 30.41 -4.74 -23.89
C VAL A 228 30.36 -3.31 -24.40
N ALA A 229 31.24 -2.92 -25.31
CA ALA A 229 31.17 -1.59 -25.91
C ALA A 229 29.94 -1.47 -26.83
N ARG A 230 29.00 -0.57 -26.49
CA ARG A 230 27.86 -0.21 -27.33
C ARG A 230 27.90 1.28 -27.67
N PRO A 231 27.54 1.70 -28.91
CA PRO A 231 27.57 3.10 -29.31
C PRO A 231 26.76 4.03 -28.39
N TYR A 232 25.63 3.57 -27.87
CA TYR A 232 24.75 4.36 -27.01
C TYR A 232 25.29 4.59 -25.59
N TYR A 233 26.35 3.87 -25.16
CA TYR A 233 26.92 4.07 -23.82
C TYR A 233 27.54 5.47 -23.64
N GLN A 234 28.02 6.08 -24.72
CA GLN A 234 28.52 7.46 -24.66
C GLN A 234 27.43 8.46 -24.25
N CYS A 235 26.16 8.12 -24.48
CA CYS A 235 25.03 8.98 -24.12
C CYS A 235 24.88 9.11 -22.61
N TYR A 236 25.32 8.13 -21.80
CA TYR A 236 25.26 8.24 -20.33
C TYR A 236 26.08 9.41 -19.76
N SER A 237 27.07 9.92 -20.51
CA SER A 237 27.79 11.14 -20.14
C SER A 237 26.97 12.42 -20.24
N LEU A 238 25.79 12.37 -20.89
CA LEU A 238 24.85 13.48 -21.09
C LEU A 238 23.73 13.49 -20.04
N THR A 239 23.72 12.54 -19.11
CA THR A 239 22.72 12.43 -18.03
C THR A 239 23.44 12.28 -16.69
N SER A 240 22.67 12.38 -15.60
CA SER A 240 23.13 12.15 -14.25
C SER A 240 22.34 11.01 -13.61
N CYS A 241 22.99 10.26 -12.71
CA CYS A 241 22.32 9.23 -11.92
C CYS A 241 21.76 9.87 -10.65
N GLY A 242 20.44 9.85 -10.49
CA GLY A 242 19.73 10.53 -9.42
C GLY A 242 18.62 9.68 -8.81
N CYS A 243 18.05 10.16 -7.70
CA CYS A 243 16.97 9.50 -7.00
C CYS A 243 15.61 9.96 -7.55
N ILE A 244 14.98 9.13 -8.37
CA ILE A 244 13.73 9.46 -9.07
C ILE A 244 12.63 8.52 -8.57
N ASN A 245 11.67 9.07 -7.83
CA ASN A 245 10.57 8.33 -7.20
C ASN A 245 11.06 7.19 -6.29
N GLY A 246 12.10 7.46 -5.48
CA GLY A 246 12.69 6.51 -4.54
C GLY A 246 13.51 5.40 -5.21
N GLN A 247 13.92 5.56 -6.47
CA GLN A 247 14.76 4.59 -7.18
C GLN A 247 15.92 5.32 -7.85
N CYS A 248 17.12 4.73 -7.81
CA CYS A 248 18.26 5.30 -8.51
C CYS A 248 18.11 5.07 -10.01
N LYS A 249 17.93 6.15 -10.78
CA LYS A 249 17.68 6.12 -12.23
C LYS A 249 18.44 7.22 -12.95
N TRP A 250 18.64 7.03 -14.25
CA TRP A 250 19.16 8.07 -15.13
C TRP A 250 18.14 9.19 -15.30
N GLU A 251 18.55 10.43 -15.08
CA GLU A 251 17.73 11.62 -15.29
C GLU A 251 17.55 11.86 -16.81
N SER A 252 16.32 11.71 -17.30
CA SER A 252 16.01 11.98 -18.71
C SER A 252 16.18 13.47 -19.03
N ASN A 253 16.72 13.75 -20.22
CA ASN A 253 16.85 15.09 -20.78
C ASN A 253 16.99 15.00 -22.30
N ASP A 254 16.63 16.07 -23.01
CA ASP A 254 16.58 16.11 -24.48
C ASP A 254 17.88 15.64 -25.16
N ASN A 255 19.05 15.98 -24.60
CA ASN A 255 20.33 15.58 -25.18
C ASN A 255 20.61 14.09 -24.99
N PHE A 256 20.30 13.57 -23.80
CA PHE A 256 20.41 12.14 -23.49
C PHE A 256 19.46 11.33 -24.37
N ASP A 257 18.18 11.70 -24.41
CA ASP A 257 17.13 10.94 -25.10
C ASP A 257 17.39 10.91 -26.62
N LYS A 258 17.74 12.06 -27.21
CA LYS A 258 18.11 12.14 -28.63
C LYS A 258 19.34 11.31 -28.97
N CYS A 259 20.40 11.40 -28.15
CA CYS A 259 21.61 10.60 -28.35
C CYS A 259 21.28 9.10 -28.28
N PHE A 260 20.48 8.71 -27.29
CA PHE A 260 20.13 7.31 -27.05
C PHE A 260 19.31 6.75 -28.23
N GLU A 261 18.34 7.50 -28.74
CA GLU A 261 17.53 7.12 -29.91
C GLU A 261 18.36 6.99 -31.20
N GLU A 262 19.25 7.96 -31.48
CA GLU A 262 20.13 7.92 -32.64
C GLU A 262 21.08 6.72 -32.59
N LYS A 263 21.67 6.43 -31.42
CA LYS A 263 22.72 5.41 -31.23
C LYS A 263 22.20 4.00 -30.95
N MET A 264 20.93 3.84 -30.60
CA MET A 264 20.29 2.52 -30.48
C MET A 264 20.11 1.83 -31.85
N ASN A 265 20.07 2.59 -32.94
CA ASN A 265 19.81 2.10 -34.29
C ASN A 265 21.07 1.89 -35.15
N GLU A 266 22.27 2.14 -34.59
CA GLU A 266 23.59 1.91 -35.22
C GLU A 266 24.15 0.51 -34.91
#